data_AF-A0ABD6M5W1-F1
#
_entry.id   AF-A0ABD6M5W1-F1
#
_cell.length_a   1.000
_cell.length_b   1.000
_cell.length_c   1.000
_cell.angle_alpha   90.00
_cell.angle_beta   90.00
_cell.angle_gamma   90.00
#
_symmetry.space_group_name_H-M   'P 1'
#
loop_
_entity.id
_entity.type
_entity.pdbx_description
1 polymer ?
#
loop_
_entity_poly.entity_id
_entity_poly.type
_entity_poly.pdbx_seq_one_letter_code
_entity_poly.pdbx_strand_id
1 'polypeptide(L)'
;MPIVDTLRDFTEAWKLFGELPDDTALNVELTALYLGVSVKTLARYRQNGDGPPYIQYPTGNSKARNQRVNYLLRDLKIWRDGHKIVSTMQAAQVRGLAFNSLIDFTIPQPFWHIDNSAELQNRNKILSHALRTPEERFKIYLAEKHINIVWISVEEALLLDWTDLSERQIFHDSFVNFLSNVIQLSTSAQENLILNNILKK
;
A
#
# COMPACT_ATOMS: atom_id res chain seq x y z
N MET A 1 32.45 -9.58 3.09
CA MET A 1 32.36 -10.85 3.81
C MET A 1 31.93 -11.95 2.85
N PRO A 2 32.52 -13.15 2.92
CA PRO A 2 32.02 -14.32 2.21
C PRO A 2 30.56 -14.59 2.58
N ILE A 3 29.73 -14.97 1.60
CA ILE A 3 28.28 -15.19 1.78
C ILE A 3 27.98 -16.19 2.92
N VAL A 4 28.84 -17.18 3.10
CA VAL A 4 28.71 -18.22 4.14
C VAL A 4 28.91 -17.66 5.55
N ASP A 5 29.84 -16.72 5.74
CA ASP A 5 30.07 -16.10 7.05
C ASP A 5 28.91 -15.17 7.41
N THR A 6 28.39 -14.42 6.44
CA THR A 6 27.18 -13.60 6.61
C THR A 6 25.98 -14.45 7.01
N LEU A 7 25.82 -15.65 6.44
CA LEU A 7 24.74 -16.58 6.79
C LEU A 7 24.90 -17.15 8.22
N ARG A 8 26.14 -17.40 8.67
CA ARG A 8 26.41 -17.88 10.04
C ARG A 8 26.10 -16.81 11.08
N ASP A 9 26.58 -15.59 10.88
CA ASP A 9 26.29 -14.45 11.76
C ASP A 9 24.79 -14.17 11.84
N PHE A 10 24.09 -14.30 10.70
CA PHE A 10 22.64 -14.17 10.65
C PHE A 10 21.95 -15.29 11.44
N THR A 11 22.40 -16.55 11.29
CA THR A 11 21.80 -17.69 12.01
C THR A 11 21.98 -17.57 13.52
N GLU A 12 23.15 -17.11 13.99
CA GLU A 12 23.39 -16.87 15.43
C GLU A 12 22.52 -15.74 15.97
N ALA A 13 22.43 -14.62 15.27
CA ALA A 13 21.54 -13.51 15.65
C ALA A 13 20.07 -13.95 15.70
N TRP A 14 19.63 -14.79 14.76
CA TRP A 14 18.26 -15.30 14.72
C TRP A 14 17.94 -16.29 15.83
N LYS A 15 18.88 -17.14 16.24
CA LYS A 15 18.71 -18.00 17.42
C LYS A 15 18.50 -17.17 18.68
N LEU A 16 19.31 -16.12 18.86
CA LEU A 16 19.18 -15.20 20.00
C LEU A 16 17.80 -14.55 20.04
N PHE A 17 17.27 -14.06 18.91
CA PHE A 17 15.91 -13.50 18.88
C PHE A 17 14.80 -14.54 19.06
N GLY A 18 15.04 -15.80 18.67
CA GLY A 18 14.08 -16.89 18.85
C GLY A 18 13.92 -17.33 20.31
N GLU A 19 14.98 -17.19 21.12
CA GLU A 19 15.01 -17.57 22.53
C GLU A 19 14.52 -16.45 23.47
N LEU A 20 14.39 -15.22 22.97
CA LEU A 20 13.90 -14.08 23.77
C LEU A 20 12.38 -14.15 24.00
N PRO A 21 11.92 -13.90 25.24
CA PRO A 21 10.50 -13.72 25.55
C PRO A 21 9.84 -12.58 24.74
N ASP A 22 8.56 -12.73 24.45
CA ASP A 22 7.77 -11.78 23.65
C ASP A 22 7.69 -10.36 24.27
N ASP A 23 7.74 -10.26 25.59
CA ASP A 23 7.75 -9.02 26.36
C ASP A 23 9.13 -8.35 26.44
N THR A 24 10.16 -8.93 25.80
CA THR A 24 11.49 -8.33 25.73
C THR A 24 11.43 -6.99 24.97
N ALA A 25 11.88 -5.93 25.63
CA ALA A 25 12.03 -4.62 25.02
C ALA A 25 13.40 -4.50 24.33
N LEU A 26 13.38 -4.32 23.01
CA LEU A 26 14.56 -4.08 22.17
C LEU A 26 14.79 -2.59 21.98
N ASN A 27 16.06 -2.18 21.98
CA ASN A 27 16.45 -0.83 21.60
C ASN A 27 16.42 -0.65 20.07
N VAL A 28 16.59 0.60 19.61
CA VAL A 28 16.52 0.95 18.18
C VAL A 28 17.49 0.13 17.31
N GLU A 29 18.70 -0.15 17.78
CA GLU A 29 19.74 -0.86 17.03
C GLU A 29 19.36 -2.33 16.85
N LEU A 30 18.95 -3.00 17.92
CA LEU A 30 18.49 -4.39 17.89
C LEU A 30 17.19 -4.55 17.10
N THR A 31 16.29 -3.57 17.17
CA THR A 31 15.07 -3.58 16.34
C THR A 31 15.39 -3.43 14.86
N ALA A 32 16.30 -2.53 14.48
CA ALA A 32 16.70 -2.35 13.10
C ALA A 32 17.33 -3.65 12.54
N LEU A 33 18.18 -4.29 13.35
CA LEU A 33 18.77 -5.60 13.04
C LEU A 33 17.70 -6.68 12.88
N TYR A 34 16.76 -6.80 13.84
CA TYR A 34 15.68 -7.79 13.81
C TYR A 34 14.78 -7.66 12.56
N LEU A 35 14.50 -6.43 12.15
CA LEU A 35 13.67 -6.14 10.97
C LEU A 35 14.45 -6.17 9.65
N GLY A 36 15.78 -6.29 9.69
CA GLY A 36 16.63 -6.29 8.49
C GLY A 36 16.66 -4.93 7.77
N VAL A 37 16.57 -3.82 8.49
CA VAL A 37 16.57 -2.45 7.92
C VAL A 37 17.61 -1.57 8.60
N SER A 38 17.95 -0.42 7.98
CA SER A 38 18.82 0.56 8.64
C SER A 38 18.11 1.29 9.79
N VAL A 39 18.87 1.75 10.80
CA VAL A 39 18.36 2.61 11.88
C VAL A 39 17.69 3.89 11.33
N LYS A 40 18.22 4.44 10.22
CA LYS A 40 17.65 5.59 9.52
C LYS A 40 16.27 5.27 8.92
N THR A 41 16.13 4.09 8.32
CA THR A 41 14.85 3.60 7.78
C THR A 41 13.83 3.41 8.91
N LEU A 42 14.24 2.79 10.02
CA LEU A 42 13.37 2.59 11.18
C LEU A 42 12.92 3.94 11.80
N ALA A 43 13.80 4.93 11.84
CA ALA A 43 13.45 6.28 12.27
C ALA A 43 12.43 6.94 11.33
N ARG A 44 12.57 6.77 10.01
CA ARG A 44 11.60 7.27 9.02
C ARG A 44 10.23 6.60 9.20
N TYR A 45 10.19 5.28 9.39
CA TYR A 45 8.92 4.58 9.65
C TYR A 45 8.20 5.12 10.89
N ARG A 46 8.92 5.40 11.98
CA ARG A 46 8.33 6.06 13.15
C ARG A 46 7.79 7.46 12.83
N GLN A 47 8.53 8.26 12.09
CA GLN A 47 8.15 9.64 11.75
C GLN A 47 6.86 9.70 10.91
N ASN A 48 6.68 8.73 10.02
CA ASN A 48 5.56 8.67 9.10
C ASN A 48 4.33 7.94 9.68
N GLY A 49 4.48 7.23 10.81
CA GLY A 49 3.42 6.38 11.35
C GLY A 49 3.31 4.99 10.69
N ASP A 50 4.26 4.62 9.82
CA ASP A 50 4.27 3.35 9.09
C ASP A 50 5.04 2.24 9.84
N GLY A 51 5.64 2.56 10.99
CA GLY A 51 6.51 1.67 11.75
C GLY A 51 5.79 0.81 12.79
N PRO A 52 6.49 -0.18 13.36
CA PRO A 52 5.96 -0.94 14.48
C PRO A 52 5.69 -0.03 15.69
N PRO A 53 4.71 -0.39 16.54
CA PRO A 53 4.46 0.28 17.81
C PRO A 53 5.74 0.35 18.66
N TYR A 54 5.91 1.45 19.38
CA TYR A 54 7.07 1.67 20.23
C TYR A 54 6.68 2.21 21.60
N ILE A 55 7.53 1.91 22.57
CA ILE A 55 7.45 2.44 23.92
C ILE A 55 8.39 3.62 24.03
N GLN A 56 7.87 4.71 24.57
CA GLN A 56 8.66 5.85 25.01
C GLN A 56 8.36 6.07 26.49
N TYR A 57 9.39 6.36 27.27
CA TYR A 57 9.26 6.61 28.71
C TYR A 57 9.34 8.12 28.98
N PRO A 58 8.21 8.85 28.98
CA PRO A 58 8.21 10.27 29.31
C PRO A 58 8.61 10.47 30.77
N THR A 59 9.81 11.02 30.99
CA THR A 59 10.26 11.42 32.33
C THR A 59 9.56 12.73 32.72
N GLY A 60 8.54 12.63 33.59
CA GLY A 60 7.83 13.78 34.19
C GLY A 60 7.24 14.78 33.17
N ASN A 61 7.24 16.08 33.52
CA ASN A 61 6.80 17.20 32.65
C ASN A 61 7.79 17.55 31.52
N SER A 62 8.78 16.70 31.22
CA SER A 62 9.79 17.04 30.22
C SER A 62 9.21 16.96 28.80
N LYS A 63 9.34 18.06 28.05
CA LYS A 63 9.01 18.15 26.61
C LYS A 63 10.20 17.77 25.71
N ALA A 64 11.18 17.06 26.25
CA ALA A 64 12.41 16.73 25.52
C ALA A 64 12.13 15.70 24.43
N ARG A 65 12.47 16.04 23.18
CA ARG A 65 12.17 15.24 21.99
C ARG A 65 13.05 13.98 21.83
N ASN A 66 14.19 13.92 22.53
CA ASN A 66 15.21 12.87 22.36
C ASN A 66 15.11 11.77 23.43
N GLN A 67 13.90 11.32 23.74
CA GLN A 67 13.75 10.22 24.70
C GLN A 67 14.08 8.89 24.04
N ARG A 68 14.55 7.94 24.86
CA ARG A 68 14.86 6.59 24.41
C ARG A 68 13.58 5.90 23.94
N VAL A 69 13.68 5.26 22.78
CA VAL A 69 12.61 4.51 22.15
C VAL A 69 12.97 3.04 22.18
N ASN A 70 12.04 2.22 22.67
CA ASN A 70 12.16 0.77 22.72
C ASN A 70 10.96 0.11 22.02
N TYR A 71 11.10 -1.16 21.66
CA TYR A 71 10.09 -1.93 20.93
C TYR A 71 9.90 -3.29 21.59
N LEU A 72 8.66 -3.73 21.80
CA LEU A 72 8.42 -5.09 22.28
C LEU A 72 8.61 -6.09 21.15
N LEU A 73 9.32 -7.18 21.43
CA LEU A 73 9.55 -8.25 20.45
C LEU A 73 8.24 -8.82 19.89
N ARG A 74 7.20 -8.93 20.72
CA ARG A 74 5.84 -9.32 20.29
C ARG A 74 5.29 -8.43 19.19
N ASP A 75 5.35 -7.11 19.37
CA ASP A 75 4.80 -6.15 18.41
C ASP A 75 5.60 -6.16 17.11
N LEU A 76 6.91 -6.39 17.20
CA LEU A 76 7.78 -6.56 16.03
C LEU A 76 7.44 -7.83 15.24
N LYS A 77 7.12 -8.95 15.92
CA LYS A 77 6.64 -10.19 15.29
C LYS A 77 5.32 -9.94 14.56
N ILE A 78 4.33 -9.33 15.25
CA ILE A 78 3.01 -9.00 14.68
C ILE A 78 3.16 -8.07 13.47
N TRP A 79 3.93 -7.00 13.61
CA TRP A 79 4.15 -6.04 12.52
C TRP A 79 4.79 -6.72 11.31
N ARG A 80 5.86 -7.51 11.50
CA ARG A 80 6.53 -8.23 10.41
C ARG A 80 5.58 -9.20 9.71
N ASP A 81 4.78 -9.93 10.48
CA ASP A 81 3.81 -10.89 9.94
C ASP A 81 2.70 -10.19 9.13
N GLY A 82 2.23 -9.04 9.59
CA GLY A 82 1.29 -8.19 8.84
C GLY A 82 1.90 -7.56 7.58
N HIS A 83 3.22 -7.47 7.48
CA HIS A 83 3.95 -6.94 6.33
C HIS A 83 4.50 -8.03 5.41
N LYS A 84 4.14 -9.30 5.63
CA LYS A 84 4.49 -10.39 4.72
C LYS A 84 3.72 -10.21 3.40
N ILE A 85 4.48 -10.15 2.33
CA ILE A 85 3.98 -10.09 0.97
C ILE A 85 4.42 -11.38 0.27
N VAL A 86 3.46 -12.18 -0.21
CA VAL A 86 3.70 -13.50 -0.79
C VAL A 86 3.85 -13.47 -2.31
N SER A 87 3.60 -12.34 -2.96
CA SER A 87 3.85 -12.17 -4.39
C SER A 87 4.16 -10.72 -4.77
N THR A 88 4.89 -10.54 -5.87
CA THR A 88 5.12 -9.22 -6.47
C THR A 88 3.81 -8.52 -6.82
N MET A 89 2.79 -9.29 -7.22
CA MET A 89 1.43 -8.81 -7.46
C MET A 89 0.80 -8.24 -6.17
N GLN A 90 0.88 -8.96 -5.05
CA GLN A 90 0.38 -8.47 -3.76
C GLN A 90 1.15 -7.23 -3.30
N ALA A 91 2.45 -7.14 -3.60
CA ALA A 91 3.25 -5.94 -3.34
C ALA A 91 2.76 -4.71 -4.13
N ALA A 92 2.29 -4.92 -5.35
CA ALA A 92 1.69 -3.88 -6.18
C ALA A 92 0.29 -3.51 -5.65
N GLN A 93 -0.50 -4.50 -5.23
CA GLN A 93 -1.85 -4.31 -4.67
C GLN A 93 -1.85 -3.46 -3.39
N VAL A 94 -0.96 -3.76 -2.43
CA VAL A 94 -0.80 -2.97 -1.19
C VAL A 94 -0.40 -1.51 -1.48
N ARG A 95 0.21 -1.27 -2.65
CA ARG A 95 0.61 0.07 -3.11
C ARG A 95 -0.45 0.75 -3.98
N GLY A 96 -1.64 0.16 -4.13
CA GLY A 96 -2.70 0.69 -5.00
C GLY A 96 -2.39 0.58 -6.50
N LEU A 97 -1.54 -0.38 -6.89
CA LEU A 97 -1.08 -0.56 -8.27
C LEU A 97 -1.80 -1.72 -8.99
N ALA A 98 -2.71 -2.46 -8.33
CA ALA A 98 -3.52 -3.54 -8.90
C ALA A 98 -4.80 -3.84 -8.07
N PHE A 99 -5.87 -4.36 -8.70
CA PHE A 99 -7.22 -4.60 -8.13
C PHE A 99 -7.60 -6.11 -8.14
N ASN A 100 -8.27 -6.63 -7.10
CA ASN A 100 -8.57 -8.07 -6.90
C ASN A 100 -10.06 -8.44 -6.94
N SER A 101 -10.95 -7.51 -6.64
CA SER A 101 -12.39 -7.74 -6.56
C SER A 101 -13.14 -6.53 -7.09
N LEU A 102 -14.42 -6.71 -7.41
CA LEU A 102 -15.25 -5.60 -7.89
C LEU A 102 -15.27 -4.45 -6.87
N ILE A 103 -15.21 -4.75 -5.57
CA ILE A 103 -15.22 -3.75 -4.51
C ILE A 103 -13.98 -2.85 -4.55
N ASP A 104 -12.85 -3.35 -5.04
CA ASP A 104 -11.61 -2.57 -5.08
C ASP A 104 -11.72 -1.39 -6.07
N PHE A 105 -12.60 -1.49 -7.07
CA PHE A 105 -12.91 -0.40 -7.98
C PHE A 105 -13.92 0.60 -7.42
N THR A 106 -14.69 0.23 -6.39
CA THR A 106 -15.71 1.07 -5.75
C THR A 106 -15.20 1.80 -4.51
N ILE A 107 -14.05 1.38 -3.95
CA ILE A 107 -13.40 2.07 -2.84
C ILE A 107 -12.88 3.45 -3.31
N PRO A 108 -13.20 4.55 -2.60
CA PRO A 108 -12.66 5.87 -2.92
C PRO A 108 -11.13 5.91 -2.93
N GLN A 109 -10.56 6.44 -4.01
CA GLN A 109 -9.13 6.66 -4.21
C GLN A 109 -8.86 8.15 -4.50
N PRO A 110 -7.64 8.64 -4.22
CA PRO A 110 -7.32 10.05 -4.41
C PRO A 110 -6.97 10.37 -5.87
N PHE A 111 -7.74 11.26 -6.49
CA PHE A 111 -7.49 11.78 -7.83
C PHE A 111 -7.27 13.29 -7.79
N TRP A 112 -6.27 13.75 -8.56
CA TRP A 112 -6.13 15.16 -8.87
C TRP A 112 -7.24 15.59 -9.82
N HIS A 113 -7.91 16.66 -9.45
CA HIS A 113 -9.10 17.16 -10.09
C HIS A 113 -8.99 18.67 -10.27
N ILE A 114 -9.38 19.19 -11.43
CA ILE A 114 -9.47 20.64 -11.65
C ILE A 114 -10.92 21.11 -11.52
N ASP A 115 -11.15 22.02 -10.59
CA ASP A 115 -12.43 22.70 -10.40
C ASP A 115 -12.54 23.82 -11.43
N ASN A 116 -13.35 23.63 -12.48
CA ASN A 116 -13.67 24.73 -13.38
C ASN A 116 -14.75 25.61 -12.75
N SER A 117 -14.34 26.76 -12.20
CA SER A 117 -15.26 27.84 -11.88
C SER A 117 -15.41 28.78 -13.09
N ALA A 118 -16.66 28.92 -13.54
CA ALA A 118 -17.19 29.84 -14.53
C ALA A 118 -17.06 29.42 -16.01
N GLU A 119 -18.23 29.36 -16.65
CA GLU A 119 -18.50 29.25 -18.09
C GLU A 119 -18.55 27.83 -18.69
N LEU A 120 -19.79 27.32 -18.67
CA LEU A 120 -20.45 26.43 -19.63
C LEU A 120 -19.56 25.49 -20.49
N GLN A 121 -19.77 24.19 -20.23
CA GLN A 121 -19.61 23.01 -21.10
C GLN A 121 -18.39 22.08 -20.92
N ASN A 122 -17.45 22.36 -20.04
CA ASN A 122 -16.44 21.36 -19.67
C ASN A 122 -16.66 20.86 -18.24
N ARG A 123 -17.10 19.61 -18.12
CA ARG A 123 -17.25 18.92 -16.84
C ARG A 123 -15.87 18.83 -16.18
N ASN A 124 -15.84 19.01 -14.86
CA ASN A 124 -14.88 18.45 -13.91
C ASN A 124 -13.92 17.41 -14.54
N LYS A 125 -12.61 17.70 -14.55
CA LYS A 125 -11.60 16.85 -15.23
C LYS A 125 -10.63 16.22 -14.25
N ILE A 126 -10.40 14.93 -14.43
CA ILE A 126 -9.34 14.18 -13.78
C ILE A 126 -8.02 14.49 -14.48
N LEU A 127 -7.03 14.87 -13.66
CA LEU A 127 -5.67 15.12 -14.12
C LEU A 127 -4.82 13.87 -14.05
N SER A 128 -4.85 13.19 -12.90
CA SER A 128 -4.00 12.05 -12.60
C SER A 128 -4.48 11.37 -11.31
N HIS A 129 -4.08 10.13 -11.08
CA HIS A 129 -4.22 9.48 -9.79
C HIS A 129 -3.10 9.92 -8.85
N ALA A 130 -3.42 10.44 -7.66
CA ALA A 130 -2.47 11.15 -6.82
C ALA A 130 -1.27 10.30 -6.37
N LEU A 131 -1.46 8.98 -6.23
CA LEU A 131 -0.38 8.04 -5.87
C LEU A 131 0.49 7.59 -7.06
N ARG A 132 0.10 7.94 -8.29
CA ARG A 132 0.85 7.62 -9.53
C ARG A 132 1.46 8.86 -10.17
N THR A 133 1.05 10.05 -9.73
CA THR A 133 1.60 11.32 -10.22
C THR A 133 3.10 11.41 -9.92
N PRO A 134 3.96 11.65 -10.94
CA PRO A 134 5.38 11.90 -10.72
C PRO A 134 5.62 13.10 -9.79
N GLU A 135 6.73 13.10 -9.03
CA GLU A 135 7.02 14.12 -8.03
C GLU A 135 7.02 15.55 -8.62
N GLU A 136 7.50 15.69 -9.86
CA GLU A 136 7.56 16.97 -10.57
C GLU A 136 6.16 17.53 -10.82
N ARG A 137 5.21 16.69 -11.24
CA ARG A 137 3.81 17.09 -11.47
C ARG A 137 3.05 17.27 -10.16
N PHE A 138 3.35 16.45 -9.15
CA PHE A 138 2.70 16.51 -7.85
C PHE A 138 2.88 17.89 -7.18
N LYS A 139 4.11 18.42 -7.20
CA LYS A 139 4.41 19.76 -6.64
C LYS A 139 3.67 20.87 -7.38
N ILE A 140 3.52 20.75 -8.70
CA ILE A 140 2.78 21.71 -9.52
C ILE A 140 1.29 21.67 -9.17
N TYR A 141 0.69 20.48 -9.12
CA TYR A 141 -0.73 20.33 -8.77
C TYR A 141 -1.05 20.82 -7.37
N LEU A 142 -0.18 20.54 -6.40
CA LEU A 142 -0.34 20.98 -5.02
C LEU A 142 -0.30 22.51 -4.86
N ALA A 143 0.43 23.22 -5.74
CA ALA A 143 0.58 24.67 -5.69
C ALA A 143 -0.55 25.43 -6.40
N GLU A 144 -1.31 24.75 -7.27
CA GLU A 144 -2.34 25.37 -8.10
C GLU A 144 -3.67 25.47 -7.34
N LYS A 145 -4.30 26.65 -7.36
CA LYS A 145 -5.47 26.94 -6.52
C LYS A 145 -6.75 26.24 -6.99
N HIS A 146 -6.82 25.95 -8.28
CA HIS A 146 -7.97 25.32 -8.91
C HIS A 146 -7.85 23.80 -9.00
N ILE A 147 -6.73 23.24 -8.53
CA ILE A 147 -6.49 21.80 -8.53
C ILE A 147 -6.62 21.28 -7.10
N ASN A 148 -7.50 20.31 -6.91
CA ASN A 148 -7.81 19.71 -5.63
C ASN A 148 -7.72 18.18 -5.71
N ILE A 149 -7.66 17.52 -4.55
CA ILE A 149 -7.80 16.06 -4.47
C ILE A 149 -9.26 15.73 -4.20
N VAL A 150 -9.86 14.93 -5.06
CA VAL A 150 -11.18 14.31 -4.83
C VAL A 150 -11.00 12.84 -4.50
N TRP A 151 -11.83 12.36 -3.57
CA TRP A 151 -11.86 10.95 -3.17
C TRP A 151 -13.08 10.30 -3.82
N ILE A 152 -12.86 9.66 -4.95
CA ILE A 152 -13.90 9.01 -5.74
C ILE A 152 -13.44 7.61 -6.14
N SER A 153 -14.38 6.75 -6.48
CA SER A 153 -14.05 5.40 -6.91
C SER A 153 -13.41 5.40 -8.31
N VAL A 154 -12.71 4.32 -8.67
CA VAL A 154 -12.10 4.19 -10.01
C VAL A 154 -13.19 4.12 -11.08
N GLU A 155 -14.30 3.43 -10.79
CA GLU A 155 -15.44 3.37 -11.71
C GLU A 155 -16.05 4.76 -11.96
N GLU A 156 -16.19 5.60 -10.93
CA GLU A 156 -16.67 6.97 -11.06
C GLU A 156 -15.67 7.84 -11.82
N ALA A 157 -14.39 7.73 -11.50
CA ALA A 157 -13.32 8.46 -12.18
C ALA A 157 -13.29 8.16 -13.69
N LEU A 158 -13.53 6.91 -14.09
CA LEU A 158 -13.55 6.50 -15.50
C LEU A 158 -14.72 7.10 -16.32
N LEU A 159 -15.78 7.58 -15.65
CA LEU A 159 -16.94 8.25 -16.23
C LEU A 159 -16.76 9.77 -16.36
N LEU A 160 -15.72 10.33 -15.74
CA LEU A 160 -15.36 11.74 -15.86
C LEU A 160 -14.43 11.99 -17.05
N ASP A 161 -14.26 13.27 -17.39
CA ASP A 161 -13.30 13.68 -18.42
C ASP A 161 -11.87 13.57 -17.88
N TRP A 162 -10.93 13.10 -18.71
CA TRP A 162 -9.51 13.00 -18.35
C TRP A 162 -8.66 13.92 -19.24
N THR A 163 -7.66 14.55 -18.64
CA THR A 163 -6.67 15.32 -19.40
C THR A 163 -5.55 14.42 -19.95
N ASP A 164 -5.11 13.43 -19.17
CA ASP A 164 -4.11 12.44 -19.59
C ASP A 164 -4.80 11.14 -20.04
N LEU A 165 -4.95 10.96 -21.35
CA LEU A 165 -5.57 9.77 -21.93
C LEU A 165 -4.75 8.51 -21.70
N SER A 166 -3.42 8.62 -21.58
CA SER A 166 -2.54 7.47 -21.34
C SER A 166 -2.71 6.97 -19.91
N GLU A 167 -2.84 7.89 -18.96
CA GLU A 167 -3.11 7.53 -17.57
C GLU A 167 -4.52 6.94 -17.41
N ARG A 168 -5.53 7.54 -18.05
CA ARG A 168 -6.89 6.96 -18.09
C ARG A 168 -6.87 5.53 -18.62
N GLN A 169 -6.12 5.28 -19.70
CA GLN A 169 -6.06 3.97 -20.36
C GLN A 169 -5.63 2.87 -19.37
N ILE A 170 -4.68 3.15 -18.46
CA ILE A 170 -4.22 2.18 -17.47
C ILE A 170 -5.37 1.70 -16.57
N PHE A 171 -6.18 2.64 -16.07
CA PHE A 171 -7.34 2.33 -15.22
C PHE A 171 -8.45 1.64 -16.02
N HIS A 172 -8.67 2.10 -17.25
CA HIS A 172 -9.66 1.51 -18.16
C HIS A 172 -9.33 0.05 -18.48
N ASP A 173 -8.09 -0.23 -18.89
CA ASP A 173 -7.63 -1.59 -19.21
C ASP A 173 -7.73 -2.49 -17.99
N SER A 174 -7.33 -1.99 -16.81
CA SER A 174 -7.45 -2.73 -15.56
C SER A 174 -8.91 -3.08 -15.25
N PHE A 175 -9.84 -2.13 -15.40
CA PHE A 175 -11.26 -2.31 -15.15
C PHE A 175 -11.90 -3.29 -16.14
N VAL A 176 -11.66 -3.10 -17.45
CA VAL A 176 -12.23 -3.95 -18.51
C VAL A 176 -11.68 -5.36 -18.46
N ASN A 177 -10.38 -5.54 -18.22
CA ASN A 177 -9.78 -6.86 -18.10
C ASN A 177 -10.36 -7.62 -16.90
N PHE A 178 -10.52 -6.94 -15.77
CA PHE A 178 -11.14 -7.54 -14.59
C PHE A 178 -12.59 -7.99 -14.86
N LEU A 179 -13.43 -7.09 -15.40
CA LEU A 179 -14.83 -7.42 -15.71
C LEU A 179 -14.96 -8.52 -16.75
N SER A 180 -14.13 -8.51 -17.79
CA SER A 180 -14.10 -9.56 -18.82
C SER A 180 -13.80 -10.93 -18.21
N ASN A 181 -12.83 -11.00 -17.29
CA ASN A 181 -12.49 -12.24 -16.59
C ASN A 181 -13.66 -12.75 -15.73
N VAL A 182 -14.34 -11.85 -15.01
CA VAL A 182 -15.52 -12.21 -14.19
C VAL A 182 -16.64 -12.75 -15.07
N ILE A 183 -16.92 -12.12 -16.21
CA ILE A 183 -17.92 -12.58 -17.18
C ILE A 183 -17.57 -13.98 -17.70
N GLN A 184 -16.32 -14.19 -18.10
CA GLN A 184 -15.87 -15.50 -18.60
C GLN A 184 -16.02 -16.61 -17.56
N LEU A 185 -15.56 -16.35 -16.32
CA LEU A 185 -15.68 -17.32 -15.22
C LEU A 185 -17.14 -17.71 -14.93
N SER A 186 -18.04 -16.73 -14.92
CA SER A 186 -19.47 -16.96 -14.72
C SER A 186 -20.08 -17.82 -15.83
N THR A 187 -19.77 -17.47 -17.10
CA THR A 187 -20.23 -18.23 -18.27
C THR A 187 -19.72 -19.67 -18.23
N SER A 188 -18.43 -19.88 -17.99
CA SER A 188 -17.85 -21.22 -17.90
C SER A 188 -18.42 -22.03 -16.72
N ALA A 189 -18.73 -21.39 -15.60
CA ALA A 189 -19.38 -22.08 -14.47
C ALA A 189 -20.79 -22.57 -14.85
N GLN A 190 -21.57 -21.76 -15.57
CA GLN A 190 -22.89 -22.14 -16.06
C GLN A 190 -22.83 -23.28 -17.09
N GLU A 191 -21.90 -23.21 -18.04
CA GLU A 191 -21.69 -24.26 -19.05
C GLU A 191 -21.32 -25.60 -18.39
N ASN A 192 -20.40 -25.58 -17.42
CA ASN A 192 -20.02 -26.77 -16.66
C ASN A 192 -21.21 -27.37 -15.89
N LEU A 193 -22.07 -26.53 -15.32
CA LEU A 193 -23.27 -26.99 -14.62
C LEU A 193 -24.25 -27.68 -15.57
N ILE A 194 -24.44 -27.12 -16.78
CA ILE A 194 -25.26 -27.73 -17.84
C ILE A 194 -24.69 -29.08 -18.27
N LEU A 195 -23.39 -29.14 -18.58
CA LEU A 195 -22.72 -30.38 -19.01
C LEU A 195 -22.81 -31.47 -17.94
N ASN A 196 -22.55 -31.13 -16.68
CA ASN A 196 -22.65 -32.08 -15.57
C ASN A 196 -24.08 -32.61 -15.39
N ASN A 197 -25.11 -31.80 -15.65
CA ASN A 197 -26.49 -32.27 -15.59
C ASN A 197 -26.86 -33.18 -16.76
N ILE A 198 -26.30 -32.95 -17.94
CA ILE A 198 -26.51 -33.82 -19.11
C ILE A 198 -25.80 -35.16 -18.91
N LEU A 199 -24.56 -35.16 -18.42
CA LEU A 199 -23.72 -36.36 -18.24
C LEU A 199 -24.08 -37.22 -17.03
N LYS A 200 -24.90 -36.71 -16.09
CA LYS A 200 -25.41 -37.45 -14.93
C LYS A 200 -26.76 -38.14 -15.17
N LYS A 201 -27.32 -38.05 -16.38
CA LYS A 201 -28.44 -38.88 -16.87
C LYS A 201 -27.90 -40.09 -17.60
#